data_AF-A0AAW0IEL7-F1
#
_entry.id   AF-A0AAW0IEL7-F1
#
_cell.length_a   1.000
_cell.length_b   1.000
_cell.length_c   1.000
_cell.angle_alpha   90.00
_cell.angle_beta   90.00
_cell.angle_gamma   90.00
#
_symmetry.space_group_name_H-M   'P 1'
#
loop_
_entity.id
_entity.type
_entity.pdbx_description
1 polymer ?
#
loop_
_entity_poly.entity_id
_entity_poly.type
_entity_poly.pdbx_seq_one_letter_code
_entity_poly.pdbx_strand_id
1 'polypeptide(L)' 'MATSASSHLNKSIKQMYMSLPQGEKVQAMYIWVDGCKTCTLDCELKCIEELPDWNFDGFITFQSEGSNSDMYLSLVAMF' A
#
# COMPACT_ATOMS: atom_id res chain seq x y z
N MET A 1 -14.37 26.27 -4.87
CA MET A 1 -14.01 24.87 -4.54
C MET A 1 -12.97 24.92 -3.42
N ALA A 2 -13.21 24.27 -2.30
CA ALA A 2 -12.22 24.20 -1.23
C ALA A 2 -11.10 23.22 -1.64
N THR A 3 -9.86 23.66 -1.58
CA THR A 3 -8.67 22.81 -1.78
C THR A 3 -8.37 22.03 -0.50
N SER A 4 -7.82 20.82 -0.61
CA SER A 4 -7.53 20.00 0.57
C SER A 4 -6.46 20.66 1.45
N ALA A 5 -6.51 20.46 2.77
CA ALA A 5 -5.44 20.92 3.65
C ALA A 5 -4.06 20.36 3.23
N SER A 6 -4.03 19.11 2.77
CA SER A 6 -2.83 18.44 2.31
C SER A 6 -2.19 19.09 1.07
N SER A 7 -2.95 19.77 0.20
CA SER A 7 -2.38 20.44 -0.98
C SER A 7 -1.51 21.64 -0.60
N HIS A 8 -1.78 22.30 0.52
CA HIS A 8 -1.03 23.47 1.00
C HIS A 8 0.30 23.12 1.69
N LEU A 9 0.53 21.84 2.01
CA LEU A 9 1.80 21.39 2.58
C LEU A 9 2.95 21.60 1.60
N ASN A 10 4.12 21.97 2.11
CA ASN A 10 5.32 22.19 1.30
C ASN A 10 5.77 20.90 0.60
N LYS A 11 5.65 20.87 -0.74
CA LYS A 11 5.97 19.70 -1.57
C LYS A 11 7.47 19.47 -1.72
N SER A 12 8.29 20.52 -1.60
CA SER A 12 9.75 20.40 -1.68
C SER A 12 10.29 19.57 -0.52
N ILE A 13 9.71 19.67 0.68
CA ILE A 13 10.09 18.85 1.83
C ILE A 13 9.84 17.37 1.54
N LYS A 14 8.64 17.02 1.04
CA LYS A 14 8.35 15.64 0.62
C LYS A 14 9.35 15.15 -0.43
N GLN A 15 9.66 15.98 -1.42
CA GLN A 15 10.60 15.61 -2.49
C GLN A 15 12.01 15.34 -1.97
N MET A 16 12.48 16.11 -0.97
CA MET A 16 13.79 15.87 -0.34
C MET A 16 13.88 14.46 0.27
N TYR A 17 12.85 14.02 1.00
CA TYR A 17 12.82 12.66 1.56
C TYR A 17 12.67 11.59 0.47
N MET A 18 11.87 11.83 -0.56
CA MET A 18 11.70 10.89 -1.67
C MET A 18 12.96 10.74 -2.54
N SER A 19 13.86 11.73 -2.56
CA SER A 19 15.13 11.65 -3.27
C SER A 19 16.24 10.91 -2.52
N LEU A 20 15.98 10.47 -1.29
CA LEU A 20 16.96 9.70 -0.52
C LEU A 20 17.22 8.34 -1.20
N PRO A 21 18.47 7.86 -1.25
CA PRO A 21 18.74 6.53 -1.74
C PRO A 21 18.11 5.49 -0.80
N GLN A 22 17.11 4.76 -1.29
CA GLN A 22 16.33 3.80 -0.49
C GLN A 22 17.08 2.50 -0.16
N GLY A 23 18.19 2.22 -0.85
CA GLY A 23 18.93 0.96 -0.72
C GLY A 23 18.30 -0.17 -1.54
N GLU A 24 18.45 -1.40 -1.06
CA GLU A 24 18.06 -2.62 -1.80
C GLU A 24 16.62 -3.07 -1.53
N LYS A 25 16.00 -2.56 -0.47
CA LYS A 25 14.63 -2.90 -0.11
C LYS A 25 13.65 -2.27 -1.09
N VAL A 26 12.54 -2.97 -1.32
CA VAL A 26 11.47 -2.55 -2.23
C VAL A 26 10.17 -2.36 -1.47
N GLN A 27 9.36 -1.40 -1.88
CA GLN A 27 8.03 -1.18 -1.33
C GLN A 27 6.98 -1.75 -2.31
N ALA A 28 6.20 -2.72 -1.86
CA ALA A 28 5.08 -3.27 -2.63
C ALA A 28 3.77 -2.71 -2.09
N MET A 29 3.03 -1.99 -2.93
CA MET A 29 1.72 -1.45 -2.58
C MET A 29 0.62 -2.38 -3.10
N TYR A 30 -0.08 -3.01 -2.17
CA TYR A 30 -1.24 -3.84 -2.45
C TYR A 30 -2.45 -2.91 -2.59
N ILE A 31 -3.19 -3.08 -3.67
CA ILE A 31 -4.36 -2.28 -4.00
C ILE A 31 -5.54 -3.24 -4.17
N TRP A 32 -6.65 -2.90 -3.54
CA TRP A 32 -7.93 -3.60 -3.70
C TRP A 32 -9.05 -2.57 -3.80
N VAL A 33 -10.28 -3.05 -3.97
CA VAL A 33 -11.44 -2.16 -4.01
C VAL A 33 -11.61 -1.51 -2.64
N ASP A 34 -11.57 -0.18 -2.61
CA ASP A 34 -11.73 0.66 -1.41
C ASP A 34 -10.55 0.67 -0.42
N GLY A 35 -9.35 0.22 -0.83
CA GLY A 35 -8.18 0.30 0.05
C GLY A 35 -6.83 0.05 -0.60
N CYS A 36 -5.76 0.46 0.10
CA CYS A 36 -4.39 0.12 -0.23
C CYS A 36 -3.50 0.05 1.01
N LYS A 37 -2.42 -0.73 0.94
CA LYS A 37 -1.41 -0.87 2.00
C LYS A 37 -0.06 -1.24 1.41
N THR A 38 1.02 -0.77 2.03
CA THR A 38 2.40 -0.99 1.55
C THR A 38 3.18 -1.87 2.51
N CYS A 39 3.85 -2.91 2.01
CA CYS A 39 4.86 -3.68 2.75
C CYS A 39 6.25 -3.45 2.18
N THR A 40 7.26 -3.84 2.97
CA THR A 40 8.66 -3.85 2.55
C THR A 40 9.07 -5.27 2.17
N LEU A 41 9.74 -5.40 1.03
CA LEU A 41 10.31 -6.64 0.51
C LEU A 41 11.83 -6.55 0.50
N ASP A 42 12.49 -7.71 0.58
CA ASP A 42 13.94 -7.80 0.65
C ASP A 42 14.63 -7.52 -0.70
N CYS A 43 13.93 -7.77 -1.81
CA CYS A 43 14.40 -7.57 -3.17
C CYS A 43 13.24 -7.25 -4.12
N GLU A 44 13.58 -6.83 -5.34
CA GLU A 44 12.62 -6.67 -6.43
C GLU A 44 12.17 -8.03 -6.96
N LEU A 45 10.87 -8.29 -6.89
CA LEU A 45 10.27 -9.54 -7.35
C LEU A 45 9.99 -9.46 -8.84
N LYS A 46 10.16 -10.59 -9.55
CA LYS A 46 10.00 -10.64 -11.01
C LYS A 46 8.63 -11.11 -11.44
N CYS A 47 7.97 -11.88 -10.57
CA CYS A 47 6.73 -12.55 -10.89
C CYS A 47 5.74 -12.40 -9.73
N ILE A 48 4.45 -12.40 -10.06
CA ILE A 48 3.38 -12.18 -9.09
C ILE A 48 3.27 -13.34 -8.08
N GLU A 49 3.68 -14.53 -8.47
CA GLU A 49 3.67 -15.73 -7.62
C GLU A 49 4.71 -15.66 -6.49
N GLU A 50 5.68 -14.75 -6.57
CA GLU A 50 6.70 -14.53 -5.53
C GLU A 50 6.21 -13.58 -4.43
N LEU A 51 5.14 -12.82 -4.69
CA LEU A 51 4.57 -11.89 -3.71
C LEU A 51 3.83 -12.67 -2.61
N PRO A 52 4.04 -12.32 -1.33
CA PRO A 52 3.39 -13.01 -0.23
C PRO A 52 1.88 -12.73 -0.21
N ASP A 53 1.09 -13.75 0.10
CA ASP A 53 -0.31 -13.54 0.45
C ASP A 53 -0.42 -12.57 1.63
N TRP A 54 -1.42 -11.69 1.59
CA TRP A 54 -1.62 -10.71 2.64
C TRP A 54 -3.09 -10.66 3.11
N ASN A 55 -3.35 -9.81 4.08
CA ASN A 55 -4.64 -9.61 4.69
C ASN A 55 -4.84 -8.14 5.09
N PHE A 56 -6.10 -7.79 5.31
CA PHE A 56 -6.53 -6.54 5.89
C PHE A 56 -7.77 -6.79 6.75
N ASP A 57 -8.05 -5.84 7.64
CA ASP A 57 -9.28 -5.84 8.42
C ASP A 57 -10.43 -5.32 7.54
N GLY A 58 -11.36 -6.21 7.19
CA GLY A 58 -12.55 -5.88 6.39
C GLY A 58 -13.52 -4.95 7.10
N PHE A 59 -13.45 -4.82 8.44
CA PHE A 59 -14.37 -3.96 9.18
C PHE A 59 -14.13 -2.48 8.84
N ILE A 60 -12.87 -2.07 8.68
CA ILE A 60 -12.52 -0.68 8.35
C ILE A 60 -12.84 -0.28 6.90
N THR A 61 -13.14 -1.26 6.04
CA THR A 61 -13.53 -1.06 4.63
C THR A 61 -14.99 -1.43 4.38
N PHE A 62 -15.77 -1.69 5.43
CA PHE A 62 -17.18 -2.11 5.34
C PHE A 62 -17.41 -3.42 4.55
N GLN A 63 -16.43 -4.34 4.58
CA GLN A 63 -16.45 -5.61 3.86
C GLN A 63 -16.67 -6.84 4.77
N SER A 64 -16.64 -6.67 6.09
CA SER A 64 -16.87 -7.75 7.06
C SER A 64 -17.51 -7.25 8.36
N GLU A 65 -18.11 -8.18 9.12
CA GLU A 65 -18.65 -7.94 10.46
C GLU A 65 -17.66 -8.32 11.57
N GLY A 66 -17.74 -7.63 12.70
CA GLY A 66 -16.61 -7.47 13.64
C GLY A 66 -16.01 -8.72 14.28
N SER A 67 -16.72 -9.85 14.37
CA SER A 67 -16.18 -11.05 15.03
C SER A 67 -15.24 -11.89 14.16
N ASN A 68 -15.22 -11.68 12.84
CA ASN A 68 -14.33 -12.39 11.91
C ASN A 68 -14.03 -11.48 10.72
N SER A 69 -13.25 -10.42 10.98
CA SER A 69 -13.06 -9.35 10.02
C SER A 69 -11.81 -9.48 9.14
N ASP A 70 -10.93 -10.44 9.40
CA ASP A 70 -9.76 -10.67 8.56
C ASP A 70 -10.17 -11.11 7.14
N MET A 71 -9.71 -10.36 6.14
CA MET A 71 -9.91 -10.66 4.72
C MET A 71 -8.58 -10.87 4.03
N TYR A 72 -8.52 -11.87 3.14
CA TYR A 72 -7.32 -12.21 2.38
C TYR A 72 -7.23 -11.39 1.08
N LEU A 73 -5.99 -11.03 0.72
CA LEU A 73 -5.65 -10.43 -0.57
C LEU A 73 -4.98 -11.48 -1.44
N SER A 74 -5.70 -11.90 -2.48
CA SER A 74 -5.13 -12.71 -3.56
C SER A 74 -4.61 -11.80 -4.67
N LEU A 75 -3.39 -12.07 -5.11
CA LEU A 75 -2.69 -11.26 -6.09
C LEU A 75 -3.22 -11.55 -7.50
N VAL A 76 -3.55 -10.49 -8.25
CA VAL A 76 -4.14 -10.61 -9.60
C VAL A 76 -3.26 -10.00 -10.69
N ALA A 77 -2.58 -8.88 -10.41
CA ALA A 77 -1.67 -8.23 -11.35
C ALA A 77 -0.52 -7.51 -10.61
N MET A 78 0.63 -7.40 -11.27
CA MET A 78 1.80 -6.60 -10.85
C MET A 78 2.13 -5.60 -11.96
N PHE A 79 2.53 -4.38 -11.58
CA PHE A 79 2.76 -3.24 -12.49
C PHE A 79 4.12 -2.58 -12.24
#